data_AF-A0A859FII0-F1
#
_entry.id   AF-A0A859FII0-F1
#
_cell.length_a   1.000
_cell.length_b   1.000
_cell.length_c   1.000
_cell.angle_alpha   90.00
_cell.angle_beta   90.00
_cell.angle_gamma   90.00
#
_symmetry.space_group_name_H-M   'P 1'
#
loop_
_entity.id
_entity.type
_entity.pdbx_description
1 polymer ?
#
loop_
_entity_poly.entity_id
_entity_poly.type
_entity_poly.pdbx_seq_one_letter_code
_entity_poly.pdbx_strand_id
1 'polypeptide(L)'
;MAKVIAGSILLLTASILFIGNYLIGAIIANGQGISSTETLAWILTGSMQEYIPYPHYLSIVTFIAGVALLVWGLVEDTMLKTKAKPPA
;
A
#
# COMPACT_ATOMS: atom_id res chain seq x y z
N MET A 1 9.79 16.77 -8.17
CA MET A 1 9.72 16.78 -6.67
C MET A 1 8.32 16.56 -6.04
N ALA A 2 7.29 17.39 -6.24
CA ALA A 2 6.01 17.25 -5.51
C ALA A 2 5.31 15.87 -5.67
N LYS A 3 5.37 15.30 -6.88
CA LYS A 3 4.82 13.97 -7.19
C LYS A 3 5.54 12.83 -6.44
N VAL A 4 6.84 12.98 -6.22
CA VAL A 4 7.65 12.03 -5.43
C VAL A 4 7.22 12.04 -3.97
N ILE A 5 7.00 13.22 -3.39
CA ILE A 5 6.52 13.37 -2.01
C ILE A 5 5.13 12.75 -1.86
N ALA A 6 4.20 13.08 -2.77
CA ALA A 6 2.85 12.51 -2.77
C ALA A 6 2.87 10.98 -2.92
N GLY A 7 3.71 10.45 -3.81
CA GLY A 7 3.91 9.01 -3.98
C GLY A 7 4.40 8.34 -2.69
N SER A 8 5.39 8.91 -2.03
CA SER A 8 5.92 8.39 -0.75
C SER A 8 4.88 8.39 0.37
N ILE A 9 4.05 9.44 0.46
CA ILE A 9 2.94 9.49 1.45
C ILE A 9 1.95 8.36 1.19
N LEU A 10 1.55 8.16 -0.06
CA LEU A 10 0.62 7.09 -0.43
C LEU A 10 1.20 5.70 -0.12
N LEU A 11 2.50 5.47 -0.34
CA LEU A 11 3.15 4.22 0.05
C LEU A 11 3.14 3.99 1.57
N LEU A 12 3.35 5.05 2.35
CA LEU A 12 3.27 5.01 3.82
C LEU A 12 1.84 4.69 4.28
N THR A 13 0.85 5.35 3.69
CA THR A 13 -0.58 5.09 3.94
C THR A 13 -0.95 3.65 3.58
N ALA A 14 -0.51 3.15 2.43
CA ALA A 14 -0.73 1.76 2.01
C ALA A 14 -0.15 0.77 3.04
N SER A 15 1.06 1.04 3.53
CA SER A 15 1.72 0.19 4.52
C SER A 15 0.96 0.14 5.85
N ILE A 16 0.48 1.29 6.33
CA ILE A 16 -0.34 1.38 7.55
C ILE A 16 -1.65 0.60 7.39
N LEU A 17 -2.33 0.77 6.25
CA LEU A 17 -3.58 0.06 5.97
C LEU A 17 -3.37 -1.45 5.89
N PHE A 18 -2.28 -1.91 5.28
CA PHE A 18 -1.95 -3.33 5.19
C PHE A 18 -1.66 -3.94 6.57
N ILE A 19 -0.82 -3.28 7.38
CA ILE A 19 -0.49 -3.73 8.74
C ILE A 19 -1.75 -3.72 9.62
N GLY A 20 -2.56 -2.66 9.54
CA GLY A 20 -3.82 -2.54 10.28
C GLY A 20 -4.79 -3.68 9.95
N ASN A 21 -4.92 -4.03 8.67
CA ASN A 21 -5.75 -5.16 8.24
C ASN A 21 -5.27 -6.49 8.87
N TYR A 22 -3.95 -6.71 8.90
CA TYR A 22 -3.35 -7.90 9.49
C TYR A 22 -3.55 -7.97 11.01
N LEU A 23 -3.40 -6.85 11.72
CA LEU A 23 -3.63 -6.76 13.15
C LEU A 23 -5.09 -7.05 13.52
N ILE A 24 -6.05 -6.54 12.76
CA ILE A 24 -7.47 -6.83 12.96
C ILE A 24 -7.72 -8.34 12.79
N GLY A 25 -7.20 -8.94 11.72
CA GLY A 25 -7.31 -10.39 11.51
C GLY A 25 -6.70 -11.20 12.65
N ALA A 26 -5.54 -10.78 13.16
CA ALA A 26 -4.88 -11.44 14.29
C ALA A 26 -5.67 -11.33 15.60
N ILE A 27 -6.33 -10.18 15.86
CA ILE A 27 -7.19 -10.01 17.03
C ILE A 27 -8.40 -10.93 16.94
N ILE A 28 -9.04 -11.03 15.78
CA ILE A 28 -10.20 -11.91 15.57
C ILE A 28 -9.78 -13.38 15.73
N ALA A 29 -8.65 -13.79 15.15
CA ALA A 29 -8.13 -15.16 15.26
C ALA A 29 -7.86 -15.55 16.72
N ASN A 30 -7.24 -14.64 17.50
CA ASN A 30 -7.03 -14.86 18.92
C ASN A 30 -8.35 -14.89 19.71
N GLY A 31 -9.33 -14.05 19.36
CA GLY A 31 -10.65 -14.04 19.98
C GLY A 31 -11.45 -15.33 19.78
N GLN A 32 -11.15 -16.09 18.72
CA GLN A 32 -11.74 -17.41 18.46
C GLN A 32 -11.05 -18.56 19.22
N GLY A 33 -9.99 -18.28 19.98
CA GLY A 33 -9.26 -19.28 20.78
C GLY A 33 -8.43 -20.28 19.97
N ILE A 34 -8.36 -20.12 18.64
CA ILE A 34 -7.60 -20.96 17.73
C ILE A 34 -6.64 -20.06 16.94
N SER A 35 -5.40 -19.94 17.40
CA SER A 35 -4.37 -19.14 16.73
C SER A 35 -3.52 -20.01 15.80
N SER A 36 -4.08 -20.35 14.64
CA SER A 36 -3.33 -21.00 13.55
C SER A 36 -3.18 -20.08 12.34
N THR A 37 -2.12 -20.28 11.56
CA THR A 37 -1.90 -19.54 10.30
C THR A 37 -3.04 -19.76 9.31
N GLU A 38 -3.64 -20.95 9.29
CA GLU A 38 -4.81 -21.26 8.45
C GLU A 38 -6.05 -20.47 8.89
N THR A 39 -6.30 -20.38 10.20
CA THR A 39 -7.41 -19.59 10.76
C THR A 39 -7.26 -18.11 10.44
N LEU A 40 -6.04 -17.57 10.57
CA LEU A 40 -5.76 -16.18 10.20
C LEU A 40 -5.94 -15.94 8.71
N ALA A 41 -5.48 -16.87 7.85
CA ALA A 41 -5.68 -16.78 6.42
C ALA A 41 -7.18 -16.78 6.07
N TRP A 42 -7.96 -17.70 6.64
CA TRP A 42 -9.41 -17.77 6.44
C TRP A 42 -10.14 -16.50 6.91
N ILE A 43 -9.73 -15.91 8.03
CA ILE A 43 -10.28 -14.62 8.50
C ILE A 43 -9.94 -13.51 7.52
N LEU A 44 -8.68 -13.41 7.07
CA LEU A 44 -8.23 -12.35 6.18
C LEU A 44 -8.83 -12.45 4.77
N THR A 45 -9.04 -13.66 4.25
CA THR A 45 -9.52 -13.89 2.86
C THR A 45 -11.01 -14.18 2.77
N GLY A 46 -11.62 -14.79 3.79
CA GLY A 46 -13.05 -15.10 3.82
C GLY A 46 -13.83 -14.05 4.61
N SER A 47 -13.74 -14.11 5.94
CA SER A 47 -14.60 -13.33 6.83
C SER A 47 -14.39 -11.81 6.73
N MET A 48 -13.15 -11.33 6.61
CA MET A 48 -12.89 -9.90 6.54
C MET A 48 -13.14 -9.33 5.15
N GLN A 49 -13.02 -10.12 4.08
CA GLN A 49 -13.36 -9.61 2.73
C GLN A 49 -14.85 -9.40 2.54
N GLU A 50 -15.71 -10.20 3.19
CA GLU A 50 -17.17 -10.00 3.11
C GLU A 50 -17.65 -8.79 3.93
N TYR A 51 -17.04 -8.53 5.10
CA TYR A 51 -17.55 -7.53 6.04
C TYR A 51 -16.71 -6.24 6.12
N ILE A 52 -15.40 -6.32 5.87
CA ILE A 52 -14.46 -5.19 5.92
C ILE A 52 -13.47 -5.26 4.73
N PRO A 53 -13.95 -5.30 3.47
CA PRO A 53 -13.07 -5.38 2.29
C PRO A 53 -12.15 -4.15 2.14
N TYR A 54 -12.57 -3.03 2.72
CA TYR A 54 -12.05 -1.71 2.40
C TYR A 54 -10.55 -1.51 2.67
N PRO A 55 -9.97 -1.91 3.82
CA PRO A 55 -8.57 -1.62 4.14
C PRO A 55 -7.59 -2.36 3.23
N HIS A 56 -7.88 -3.62 2.89
CA HIS A 56 -7.00 -4.43 2.05
C HIS A 56 -6.97 -3.94 0.61
N TYR A 57 -8.14 -3.79 -0.04
CA TYR A 57 -8.20 -3.28 -1.40
C TYR A 57 -7.70 -1.83 -1.50
N LEU A 58 -8.04 -0.99 -0.53
CA LEU A 58 -7.54 0.38 -0.48
C LEU A 58 -6.01 0.39 -0.35
N SER A 59 -5.40 -0.46 0.49
CA SER A 59 -3.94 -0.53 0.60
C SER A 59 -3.27 -0.84 -0.75
N ILE A 60 -3.83 -1.77 -1.53
CA ILE A 60 -3.31 -2.16 -2.85
C ILE A 60 -3.43 -1.00 -3.85
N VAL A 61 -4.61 -0.37 -3.94
CA VAL A 61 -4.84 0.76 -4.86
C VAL A 61 -3.94 1.94 -4.49
N THR A 62 -3.81 2.23 -3.20
CA THR A 62 -2.96 3.31 -2.69
C THR A 62 -1.48 3.03 -2.97
N PHE A 63 -1.06 1.77 -2.85
CA PHE A 63 0.29 1.34 -3.21
C PHE A 63 0.57 1.56 -4.70
N ILE A 64 -0.31 1.07 -5.58
CA ILE A 64 -0.15 1.23 -7.04
C ILE A 64 -0.10 2.71 -7.43
N ALA A 65 -1.01 3.52 -6.90
CA ALA A 65 -1.03 4.96 -7.14
C ALA A 65 0.25 5.65 -6.62
N GLY A 66 0.75 5.23 -5.45
CA GLY A 66 1.99 5.72 -4.86
C GLY A 66 3.21 5.44 -5.72
N VAL A 67 3.36 4.18 -6.20
CA VAL A 67 4.43 3.78 -7.11
C VAL A 67 4.35 4.56 -8.43
N ALA A 68 3.16 4.68 -9.01
CA ALA A 68 2.97 5.40 -10.28
C ALA A 68 3.40 6.87 -10.17
N LEU A 69 3.02 7.57 -9.09
CA LEU A 69 3.42 8.96 -8.86
C LEU A 69 4.92 9.12 -8.59
N LEU A 70 5.53 8.17 -7.89
CA LEU A 70 6.98 8.12 -7.67
C LEU A 70 7.74 7.99 -8.99
N VAL A 71 7.37 7.00 -9.81
CA VAL A 71 8.01 6.76 -11.11
C VAL A 71 7.83 7.97 -12.02
N TRP A 72 6.61 8.52 -12.11
CA TRP A 72 6.38 9.75 -12.89
C TRP A 72 7.28 10.88 -12.41
N GLY A 73 7.29 11.16 -11.11
CA GLY A 73 8.06 12.25 -10.53
C GLY A 73 9.56 12.12 -10.81
N LEU A 74 10.11 10.90 -10.74
CA LEU A 74 11.51 10.62 -11.05
C LEU A 74 11.83 10.79 -12.55
N VAL A 75 10.95 10.32 -13.44
CA VAL A 75 11.11 10.48 -14.89
C VAL A 75 11.10 11.95 -15.27
N GLU A 76 10.16 12.73 -14.73
CA GLU A 76 10.03 14.15 -15.02
C GLU A 76 11.24 14.94 -14.54
N ASP A 77 11.71 14.70 -13.31
CA ASP A 77 12.93 15.34 -12.78
C ASP A 77 14.18 14.96 -13.62
N THR A 78 14.25 13.73 -14.14
CA THR A 78 15.35 13.28 -15.02
C THR A 78 15.29 13.95 -16.40
N MET A 79 14.10 14.05 -17.00
CA MET A 79 13.90 14.68 -18.30
C MET A 79 14.23 16.19 -18.25
N LEU A 80 13.83 16.87 -17.17
CA LEU A 80 14.15 18.28 -16.96
C LEU A 80 15.66 18.51 -16.84
N LYS A 81 16.37 17.66 -16.08
CA LYS A 81 17.84 17.72 -15.98
C LYS A 81 18.55 17.46 -17.31
N THR A 82 18.01 16.56 -18.12
CA THR A 82 18.59 16.21 -19.42
C THR A 82 18.43 17.37 -20.42
N LYS A 83 17.27 18.03 -20.44
CA LYS A 83 17.04 19.21 -21.31
C LYS A 83 17.84 20.45 -20.89
N ALA A 84 18.20 20.56 -19.62
CA ALA A 84 18.96 21.69 -19.10
C ALA A 84 20.46 21.63 -19.42
N LYS A 85 20.98 20.48 -19.87
CA LYS A 85 22.38 20.34 -20.29
C LYS A 85 22.49 20.71 -21.77
N PRO A 86 23.23 21.78 -22.15
CA PRO A 86 23.44 22.08 -23.56
C PRO A 86 24.20 20.92 -24.23
N PRO A 87 23.91 20.62 -25.51
CA PRO A 87 24.71 19.66 -26.26
C PRO A 87 26.15 20.18 -26.32
N ALA A 88 27.09 19.29 -26.00
CA ALA A 88 28.53 19.55 -26.10
C ALA A 88 28.95 19.67 -27.57
#